data_AF-A0A6V7L443-F1
#
_entry.id   AF-A0A6V7L443-F1
#
_cell.length_a   1.000
_cell.length_b   1.000
_cell.length_c   1.000
_cell.angle_alpha   90.00
_cell.angle_beta   90.00
_cell.angle_gamma   90.00
#
_symmetry.space_group_name_H-M   'P 1'
#
loop_
_entity.id
_entity.type
_entity.pdbx_description
1 polymer ?
#
loop_
_entity_poly.entity_id
_entity_poly.type
_entity_poly.pdbx_seq_one_letter_code
_entity_poly.pdbx_strand_id
1 'polypeptide(L)' 'IVMLTFDDAVTVTTYAYFEKVLFGRTNPDGCPIGVTHFLSHEYTDYSKVHDLWTRGHEIALHSVT' A
#
# COMPACT_ATOMS: atom_id res chain seq x y z
N ILE A 1 -14.43 4.96 11.60
CA ILE A 1 -13.35 4.23 10.91
C ILE A 1 -13.32 4.70 9.46
N VAL A 2 -12.14 4.90 8.89
CA VAL A 2 -11.95 5.26 7.48
C VAL A 2 -11.08 4.18 6.87
N MET A 3 -11.49 3.62 5.74
CA MET A 3 -10.69 2.67 4.98
C MET A 3 -10.18 3.40 3.74
N LEU A 4 -8.86 3.59 3.67
CA LEU A 4 -8.19 4.12 2.50
C LEU A 4 -7.71 2.94 1.66
N THR A 5 -8.03 2.97 0.37
CA THR A 5 -7.64 1.93 -0.57
C THR A 5 -6.94 2.53 -1.78
N PHE A 6 -6.01 1.77 -2.35
CA PHE A 6 -5.41 2.03 -3.65
C PHE A 6 -5.59 0.81 -4.53
N ASP A 7 -5.96 1.05 -5.79
CA ASP A 7 -6.14 0.00 -6.78
C ASP A 7 -4.96 0.02 -7.77
N ASP A 8 -4.83 -1.08 -8.52
CA ASP A 8 -3.84 -1.30 -9.57
C ASP A 8 -2.39 -1.49 -9.07
N ALA A 9 -1.43 -1.25 -9.97
CA ALA A 9 -0.05 -1.68 -9.81
C ALA A 9 0.76 -0.82 -8.80
N VAL A 10 1.50 -1.50 -7.94
CA VAL A 10 2.56 -0.87 -7.14
C VAL A 10 3.82 -0.80 -7.99
N THR A 11 4.20 0.41 -8.40
CA THR A 11 5.40 0.70 -9.17
C THR A 11 6.39 1.49 -8.31
N VAL A 12 7.61 1.71 -8.80
CA VAL A 12 8.58 2.60 -8.13
C VAL A 12 8.01 4.01 -7.92
N THR A 13 7.25 4.51 -8.89
CA THR A 13 6.65 5.85 -8.83
C THR A 13 5.52 5.94 -7.81
N THR A 14 4.59 4.97 -7.81
CA THR A 14 3.47 4.97 -6.85
C THR A 14 3.96 4.68 -5.43
N TYR A 15 4.95 3.81 -5.27
CA TYR A 15 5.59 3.57 -3.97
C TYR A 15 6.24 4.85 -3.39
N ALA A 16 6.97 5.62 -4.20
CA ALA A 16 7.57 6.88 -3.73
C ALA A 16 6.50 7.89 -3.27
N TYR A 17 5.32 7.87 -3.89
CA TYR A 17 4.18 8.65 -3.44
C TYR A 17 3.64 8.14 -2.08
N PHE A 18 3.46 6.83 -1.93
CA PHE A 18 3.03 6.21 -0.67
C PHE A 18 3.98 6.51 0.47
N GLU A 19 5.29 6.44 0.24
CA GLU A 19 6.30 6.78 1.23
C GLU A 19 6.14 8.23 1.72
N LYS A 20 5.97 9.17 0.79
CA LYS A 20 5.79 10.58 1.12
C LYS A 20 4.50 10.86 1.89
N VAL A 21 3.39 10.19 1.52
CA VAL A 21 2.06 10.57 2.03
C VAL A 21 1.55 9.68 3.15
N LEU A 22 2.03 8.44 3.29
CA LEU A 22 1.53 7.48 4.27
C LEU A 22 2.54 7.21 5.40
N PHE A 23 3.84 7.09 5.07
CA PHE A 23 4.80 6.59 6.04
C PHE A 23 5.04 7.61 7.17
N GLY A 24 4.97 7.14 8.41
CA GLY A 24 5.09 7.98 9.61
C GLY A 24 3.79 8.65 10.05
N ARG A 25 2.66 8.46 9.34
CA ARG A 25 1.35 8.86 9.85
C ARG A 25 0.86 7.87 10.90
N THR A 26 0.32 8.41 11.98
CA THR A 26 -0.28 7.64 13.07
C THR A 26 -1.72 8.07 13.32
N ASN A 27 -2.50 7.12 13.81
CA ASN A 27 -3.83 7.36 14.35
C ASN A 27 -3.73 7.97 15.77
N PRO A 28 -4.84 8.50 16.34
CA PRO A 28 -4.85 9.05 17.70
C PRO A 28 -4.42 8.09 18.81
N ASP A 29 -4.47 6.78 18.54
CA ASP A 29 -3.97 5.72 19.44
C ASP A 29 -2.45 5.50 19.35
N GLY A 30 -1.76 6.23 18.47
CA GLY A 30 -0.32 6.11 18.25
C GLY A 30 0.09 4.99 17.29
N CYS A 31 -0.84 4.17 16.82
CA CYS A 31 -0.54 3.13 15.83
C CYS A 31 -0.33 3.75 14.44
N PRO A 32 0.56 3.19 13.60
CA PRO A 32 0.66 3.57 12.18
C PRO A 32 -0.69 3.43 11.48
N ILE A 33 -0.96 4.29 10.49
CA ILE A 33 -2.17 4.15 9.67
C ILE A 33 -2.11 2.85 8.84
N GLY A 34 -3.25 2.17 8.73
CA GLY A 34 -3.44 1.05 7.81
C GLY A 34 -4.02 1.52 6.48
N VAL A 35 -3.62 0.88 5.39
CA VAL A 35 -4.15 1.10 4.03
C VAL A 35 -4.20 -0.24 3.31
N THR A 36 -5.23 -0.47 2.50
CA THR A 36 -5.39 -1.68 1.69
C THR A 36 -5.01 -1.40 0.24
N HIS A 37 -4.12 -2.22 -0.33
CA HIS A 37 -3.73 -2.14 -1.74
C HIS A 37 -4.34 -3.30 -2.51
N PHE A 38 -5.25 -3.02 -3.44
CA PHE A 38 -5.84 -3.99 -4.36
C PHE A 38 -4.98 -4.08 -5.62
N LEU A 39 -4.10 -5.08 -5.68
CA LEU A 39 -3.04 -5.16 -6.68
C LEU A 39 -3.45 -5.89 -7.95
N SER A 40 -3.23 -5.25 -9.09
CA SER A 40 -3.16 -5.93 -10.39
C SER A 40 -1.75 -6.47 -10.65
N HIS A 41 -1.64 -7.63 -11.29
CA HIS A 41 -0.34 -8.25 -11.54
C HIS A 41 0.56 -7.42 -12.47
N GLU A 42 -0.01 -6.89 -13.56
CA GLU A 42 0.76 -6.20 -14.59
C GLU A 42 1.50 -4.98 -14.02
N TYR A 43 2.81 -4.89 -14.28
CA TYR A 43 3.71 -3.81 -13.83
C TYR A 43 3.96 -3.70 -12.31
N THR A 44 3.44 -4.62 -11.49
CA THR A 44 3.66 -4.57 -10.02
C THR A 44 5.10 -5.00 -9.65
N ASP A 45 5.79 -4.14 -8.90
CA ASP A 45 7.05 -4.43 -8.22
C ASP A 45 6.78 -5.12 -6.88
N TYR A 46 6.86 -6.44 -6.87
CA TYR A 46 6.61 -7.27 -5.68
C TYR A 46 7.60 -7.05 -4.53
N SER A 47 8.79 -6.48 -4.79
CA SER A 47 9.70 -6.11 -3.70
C SER A 47 9.15 -4.94 -2.89
N LYS A 48 8.49 -4.00 -3.57
CA LYS A 48 7.79 -2.87 -2.94
C LYS A 48 6.50 -3.30 -2.27
N VAL A 49 5.77 -4.25 -2.86
CA VAL A 49 4.61 -4.89 -2.21
C VAL A 49 5.02 -5.53 -0.89
N HIS A 50 6.13 -6.28 -0.88
CA HIS A 50 6.63 -6.89 0.35
C HIS A 50 6.97 -5.84 1.41
N ASP A 51 7.60 -4.73 1.05
CA ASP A 51 7.89 -3.65 1.97
C ASP A 51 6.62 -2.95 2.51
N LEU A 52 5.58 -2.78 1.69
CA LEU A 52 4.28 -2.28 2.16
C LEU A 52 3.66 -3.23 3.20
N TRP A 53 3.72 -4.54 2.95
CA TRP A 53 3.25 -5.55 3.89
C TRP A 53 4.04 -5.56 5.20
N THR A 54 5.38 -5.47 5.17
CA THR A 54 6.19 -5.41 6.40
C THR A 54 5.91 -4.17 7.23
N ARG A 55 5.42 -3.09 6.61
CA ARG A 55 4.97 -1.86 7.28
C ARG A 55 3.54 -1.93 7.82
N GLY A 56 2.85 -3.04 7.65
CA GLY A 56 1.49 -3.26 8.17
C GLY A 56 0.36 -2.81 7.26
N HIS A 57 0.64 -2.56 5.97
CA HIS A 57 -0.40 -2.35 4.97
C HIS A 57 -1.02 -3.69 4.55
N GLU A 58 -2.32 -3.68 4.23
CA GLU A 58 -3.02 -4.86 3.72
C GLU A 58 -2.79 -5.00 2.21
N ILE A 59 -2.52 -6.23 1.76
CA ILE A 59 -2.36 -6.56 0.34
C ILE A 59 -3.51 -7.46 -0.09
N ALA A 60 -4.30 -6.98 -1.05
CA ALA A 60 -5.45 -7.65 -1.63
C ALA A 60 -5.28 -7.82 -3.15
N LEU A 61 -6.13 -8.66 -3.76
CA LEU A 61 -6.03 -9.02 -5.17
C LEU A 61 -6.96 -8.14 -6.03
N HIS A 62 -6.45 -7.65 -7.16
CA HIS A 62 -7.20 -6.97 -8.24
C HIS A 62 -6.85 -7.60 -9.59
N SER A 63 -7.06 -8.92 -9.64
CA SER A 63 -6.83 -9.81 -10.79
C SER A 63 -5.39 -9.81 -11.36
N VAL A 64 -5.15 -10.74 -12.28
CA VAL A 64 -3.92 -10.79 -13.07
C VAL A 64 -4.07 -9.98 -14.36
N THR A 65 -5.29 -9.95 -14.89
CA THR A 65 -5.71 -9.35 -16.16
C THR A 65 -7.04 -8.65 -16.00
#